data_AF-A0A1S3H6Q8-F1
#
_entry.id   AF-A0A1S3H6Q8-F1
#
_cell.length_a   1.000
_cell.length_b   1.000
_cell.length_c   1.000
_cell.angle_alpha   90.00
_cell.angle_beta   90.00
_cell.angle_gamma   90.00
#
_symmetry.space_group_name_H-M   'P 1'
#
loop_
_entity.id
_entity.type
_entity.pdbx_description
1 polymer ?
#
loop_
_entity_poly.entity_id
_entity_poly.type
_entity_poly.pdbx_seq_one_letter_code
_entity_poly.pdbx_strand_id
1 'polypeptide(L)'
;MDIDGDGFISPKEHEAVFFGWGIPIKHSSDVFKVLDADGDGLISKEEFIEGATPHDYPMVKGSEIWKRKFRTLFRSNDVDGDGYLTRRDFELSAHRVTAYMCLDENEAKKVLKNRLDIWEEMTRDIGKPDGSRVSEDEYISNFLQTVNTSYRDSAVSFASTDFDSIDLDGDGFISPKEHEAFFYSWGIPTERSADVFKTLDRNGDGLISKEEFIQGAMDFSFTEDENNPYNNFLGPLAN
;
A
#
# COMPACT_ATOMS: atom_id res chain seq x y z
N MET A 1 -9.94 -15.77 -12.67
CA MET A 1 -11.11 -16.66 -12.85
C MET A 1 -10.56 -18.05 -13.08
N ASP A 2 -11.15 -19.05 -12.42
CA ASP A 2 -10.90 -20.48 -12.65
C ASP A 2 -11.42 -20.85 -14.06
N ILE A 3 -10.50 -21.11 -14.99
CA ILE A 3 -10.79 -21.29 -16.42
C ILE A 3 -11.12 -22.75 -16.70
N ASP A 4 -10.46 -23.68 -16.02
CA ASP A 4 -10.65 -25.11 -16.24
C ASP A 4 -11.67 -25.77 -15.31
N GLY A 5 -12.17 -25.02 -14.31
CA GLY A 5 -13.26 -25.40 -13.43
C GLY A 5 -12.84 -26.32 -12.29
N ASP A 6 -11.55 -26.36 -11.94
CA ASP A 6 -11.01 -27.24 -10.91
C ASP A 6 -11.15 -26.69 -9.47
N GLY A 7 -11.59 -25.43 -9.34
CA GLY A 7 -11.79 -24.75 -8.07
C GLY A 7 -10.58 -23.97 -7.56
N PHE A 8 -9.45 -23.99 -8.27
CA PHE A 8 -8.21 -23.30 -7.95
C PHE A 8 -7.89 -22.23 -9.00
N ILE A 9 -6.94 -21.34 -8.71
CA ILE A 9 -6.34 -20.47 -9.74
C ILE A 9 -4.87 -20.83 -9.88
N SER A 10 -4.53 -21.44 -11.02
CA SER A 10 -3.14 -21.79 -11.35
C SER A 10 -2.34 -20.57 -11.87
N PRO A 11 -0.99 -20.61 -11.87
CA PRO A 11 -0.16 -19.54 -12.43
C PRO A 11 -0.49 -19.22 -13.89
N LYS A 12 -0.89 -20.22 -14.68
CA LYS A 12 -1.28 -20.04 -16.09
C LYS A 12 -2.62 -19.32 -16.25
N GLU A 13 -3.57 -19.60 -15.36
CA GLU A 13 -4.88 -18.94 -15.35
C GLU A 13 -4.76 -17.51 -14.81
N HIS A 14 -3.86 -17.30 -13.84
CA HIS A 14 -3.43 -15.99 -13.39
C HIS A 14 -2.78 -15.18 -14.53
N GLU A 15 -1.80 -15.74 -15.25
CA GLU A 15 -1.15 -15.07 -16.40
C GLU A 15 -2.13 -14.75 -17.55
N ALA A 16 -3.07 -15.65 -17.85
CA ALA A 16 -4.02 -15.48 -18.94
C ALA A 16 -4.99 -14.29 -18.72
N VAL A 17 -5.34 -14.00 -17.46
CA VAL A 17 -6.19 -12.85 -17.10
C VAL A 17 -5.44 -11.53 -17.29
N PHE A 18 -4.17 -11.44 -16.89
CA PHE A 18 -3.37 -10.22 -17.01
C PHE A 18 -2.93 -9.92 -18.45
N PHE A 19 -2.67 -10.95 -19.28
CA PHE A 19 -2.32 -10.75 -20.69
C PHE A 19 -3.49 -10.19 -21.52
N GLY A 20 -4.74 -10.48 -21.13
CA GLY A 20 -5.93 -9.95 -21.80
C GLY A 20 -6.18 -8.44 -21.58
N TRP A 21 -5.55 -7.86 -20.55
CA TRP A 21 -5.83 -6.49 -20.07
C TRP A 21 -4.64 -5.52 -20.26
N GLY A 22 -3.51 -5.99 -20.80
CA GLY A 22 -2.39 -5.13 -21.20
C GLY A 22 -1.48 -4.64 -20.08
N ILE A 23 -1.47 -5.32 -18.91
CA ILE A 23 -0.63 -4.95 -17.76
C ILE A 23 0.78 -5.59 -17.90
N PRO A 24 1.89 -4.81 -17.78
CA PRO A 24 3.25 -5.33 -17.85
C PRO A 24 3.61 -6.28 -16.69
N ILE A 25 4.15 -7.46 -17.04
CA ILE A 25 4.51 -8.57 -16.14
C ILE A 25 5.83 -8.28 -15.41
N LYS A 26 5.80 -7.47 -14.35
CA LYS A 26 6.93 -7.39 -13.40
C LYS A 26 6.59 -7.77 -11.95
N HIS A 27 5.31 -7.78 -11.57
CA HIS A 27 4.87 -7.97 -10.17
C HIS A 27 3.94 -9.16 -9.93
N SER A 28 3.54 -9.93 -10.97
CA SER A 28 2.55 -11.02 -10.80
C SER A 28 3.09 -12.21 -10.00
N SER A 29 4.41 -12.41 -9.95
CA SER A 29 5.03 -13.49 -9.16
C SER A 29 4.91 -13.26 -7.67
N ASP A 30 4.88 -12.00 -7.23
CA ASP A 30 4.88 -11.66 -5.81
C ASP A 30 3.46 -11.71 -5.26
N VAL A 31 2.46 -11.25 -6.04
CA VAL A 31 1.04 -11.42 -5.72
C VAL A 31 0.65 -12.90 -5.65
N PHE A 32 1.16 -13.73 -6.57
CA PHE A 32 0.90 -15.17 -6.55
C PHE A 32 1.47 -15.82 -5.28
N LYS A 33 2.71 -15.51 -4.88
CA LYS A 33 3.32 -16.01 -3.64
C LYS A 33 2.61 -15.53 -2.36
N VAL A 34 2.01 -14.34 -2.40
CA VAL A 34 1.25 -13.80 -1.26
C VAL A 34 -0.07 -14.55 -1.10
N LEU A 35 -0.67 -14.97 -2.22
CA LEU A 35 -1.95 -15.68 -2.25
C LEU A 35 -1.78 -17.21 -2.21
N ASP A 36 -0.57 -17.72 -2.38
CA ASP A 36 -0.19 -19.15 -2.26
C ASP A 36 0.45 -19.35 -0.88
N ALA A 37 -0.39 -19.22 0.15
CA ALA A 37 0.06 -19.15 1.54
C ALA A 37 0.64 -20.48 2.04
N ASP A 38 0.18 -21.61 1.50
CA ASP A 38 0.71 -22.93 1.83
C ASP A 38 1.88 -23.36 0.92
N GLY A 39 2.15 -22.61 -0.15
CA GLY A 39 3.27 -22.80 -1.07
C GLY A 39 3.10 -24.01 -1.98
N ASP A 40 1.87 -24.48 -2.20
CA ASP A 40 1.56 -25.60 -3.09
C ASP A 40 1.60 -25.21 -4.58
N GLY A 41 1.73 -23.91 -4.89
CA GLY A 41 1.81 -23.38 -6.24
C GLY A 41 0.45 -23.16 -6.90
N LEU A 42 -0.64 -23.19 -6.12
CA LEU A 42 -2.01 -22.87 -6.48
C LEU A 42 -2.54 -21.79 -5.53
N ILE A 43 -3.64 -21.14 -5.90
CA ILE A 43 -4.38 -20.28 -4.99
C ILE A 43 -5.74 -20.93 -4.80
N SER A 44 -5.98 -21.50 -3.62
CA SER A 44 -7.29 -22.02 -3.23
C SER A 44 -8.29 -20.90 -2.96
N LYS A 45 -9.59 -21.22 -2.89
CA LYS A 45 -10.62 -20.24 -2.50
C LYS A 45 -10.39 -19.64 -1.12
N GLU A 46 -9.79 -20.42 -0.23
CA GLU A 46 -9.46 -20.05 1.13
C GLU A 46 -8.19 -19.18 1.20
N GLU A 47 -7.21 -19.41 0.32
CA GLU A 47 -5.99 -18.58 0.21
C GLU A 47 -6.16 -17.35 -0.69
N PHE A 48 -7.25 -17.26 -1.44
CA PHE A 48 -7.72 -16.05 -2.12
C PHE A 48 -8.14 -14.92 -1.13
N ILE A 49 -7.71 -15.05 0.14
CA ILE A 49 -7.97 -14.25 1.34
C ILE A 49 -9.32 -14.61 1.99
N GLU A 50 -9.32 -14.92 3.30
CA GLU A 50 -10.50 -14.86 4.19
C GLU A 50 -11.11 -13.43 4.30
N GLY A 51 -10.76 -12.52 3.39
CA GLY A 51 -11.06 -11.09 3.34
C GLY A 51 -11.66 -10.71 1.99
N ALA A 52 -12.37 -9.58 1.98
CA ALA A 52 -13.02 -9.06 0.78
C ALA A 52 -11.97 -8.70 -0.29
N THR A 53 -12.16 -9.15 -1.52
CA THR A 53 -11.35 -8.70 -2.65
C THR A 53 -11.64 -7.22 -2.92
N PRO A 54 -10.73 -6.47 -3.58
CA PRO A 54 -11.02 -5.10 -3.99
C PRO A 54 -12.34 -4.95 -4.75
N HIS A 55 -12.81 -5.98 -5.46
CA HIS A 55 -14.07 -5.97 -6.21
C HIS A 55 -15.32 -6.21 -5.35
N ASP A 56 -15.17 -6.77 -4.14
CA ASP A 56 -16.27 -6.97 -3.20
C ASP A 56 -16.66 -5.68 -2.47
N TYR A 57 -15.75 -4.69 -2.42
CA TYR A 57 -16.05 -3.39 -1.83
C TYR A 57 -17.00 -2.58 -2.71
N PRO A 58 -17.92 -1.79 -2.11
CA PRO A 58 -18.76 -0.87 -2.87
C PRO A 58 -17.94 0.13 -3.69
N MET A 59 -18.53 0.65 -4.75
CA MET A 59 -17.93 1.75 -5.51
C MET A 59 -17.75 2.97 -4.63
N VAL A 60 -16.52 3.50 -4.61
CA VAL A 60 -16.17 4.72 -3.87
C VAL A 60 -16.87 5.91 -4.52
N LYS A 61 -17.56 6.74 -3.73
CA LYS A 61 -18.29 7.91 -4.23
C LYS A 61 -17.55 9.22 -3.99
N GLY A 62 -16.50 9.23 -3.15
CA GLY A 62 -15.75 10.43 -2.80
C GLY A 62 -16.45 11.25 -1.71
N SER A 63 -17.01 10.57 -0.72
CA SER A 63 -17.55 11.14 0.52
C SER A 63 -16.48 11.96 1.27
N GLU A 64 -16.92 12.80 2.22
CA GLU A 64 -15.98 13.61 3.00
C GLU A 64 -15.05 12.78 3.87
N ILE A 65 -15.50 11.65 4.44
CA ILE A 65 -14.62 10.74 5.18
C ILE A 65 -13.52 10.18 4.27
N TRP A 66 -13.88 9.81 3.04
CA TRP A 66 -12.92 9.32 2.05
C TRP A 66 -11.92 10.41 1.66
N LYS A 67 -12.37 11.64 1.37
CA LYS A 67 -11.46 12.76 1.07
C LYS A 67 -10.51 13.05 2.23
N ARG A 68 -10.98 12.98 3.47
CA ARG A 68 -10.15 13.18 4.67
C ARG A 68 -9.08 12.09 4.81
N LYS A 69 -9.38 10.84 4.48
CA LYS A 69 -8.38 9.75 4.41
C LYS A 69 -7.26 10.08 3.43
N PHE A 70 -7.61 10.40 2.19
CA PHE A 70 -6.61 10.68 1.15
C PHE A 70 -5.88 12.02 1.33
N ARG A 71 -6.50 13.01 1.97
CA ARG A 71 -5.82 14.21 2.48
C ARG A 71 -4.78 13.86 3.54
N THR A 72 -5.11 12.95 4.45
CA THR A 72 -4.18 12.51 5.50
C THR A 72 -2.99 11.78 4.89
N LEU A 73 -3.24 10.88 3.93
CA LEU A 73 -2.19 10.19 3.15
C LEU A 73 -1.33 11.17 2.33
N PHE A 74 -1.94 12.18 1.69
CA PHE A 74 -1.19 13.22 1.00
C PHE A 74 -0.26 13.95 1.96
N ARG A 75 -0.77 14.41 3.11
CA ARG A 75 0.00 15.19 4.09
C ARG A 75 1.09 14.38 4.79
N SER A 76 0.95 13.07 4.92
CA SER A 76 2.07 12.23 5.38
C SER A 76 3.15 12.09 4.31
N ASN A 77 2.78 12.13 3.04
CA ASN A 77 3.74 12.02 1.95
C ASN A 77 4.40 13.37 1.60
N ASP A 78 3.81 14.51 1.99
CA ASP A 78 4.39 15.86 1.91
C ASP A 78 5.33 16.11 3.09
N VAL A 79 6.52 15.52 3.01
CA VAL A 79 7.45 15.34 4.12
C VAL A 79 8.12 16.66 4.52
N ASP A 80 8.30 17.58 3.57
CA ASP A 80 8.80 18.93 3.83
C ASP A 80 7.71 19.98 4.06
N GLY A 81 6.44 19.63 3.80
CA GLY A 81 5.27 20.43 4.14
C GLY A 81 5.09 21.64 3.22
N ASP A 82 5.62 21.58 2.00
CA ASP A 82 5.50 22.67 1.02
C ASP A 82 4.15 22.69 0.28
N GLY A 83 3.28 21.70 0.56
CA GLY A 83 1.95 21.56 -0.02
C GLY A 83 1.94 20.77 -1.32
N TYR A 84 3.06 20.15 -1.70
CA TYR A 84 3.21 19.38 -2.92
C TYR A 84 3.97 18.07 -2.68
N LEU A 85 3.51 16.99 -3.32
CA LEU A 85 4.34 15.80 -3.44
C LEU A 85 5.37 15.98 -4.54
N THR A 86 6.62 15.71 -4.20
CA THR A 86 7.77 15.77 -5.09
C THR A 86 8.68 14.57 -4.88
N ARG A 87 9.59 14.33 -5.82
CA ARG A 87 10.69 13.37 -5.66
C ARG A 87 11.46 13.56 -4.34
N ARG A 88 11.63 14.81 -3.91
CA ARG A 88 12.39 15.17 -2.71
C ARG A 88 11.75 14.60 -1.45
N ASP A 89 10.42 14.52 -1.39
CA ASP A 89 9.72 13.97 -0.22
C ASP A 89 10.04 12.49 -0.01
N PHE A 90 10.09 11.73 -1.10
CA PHE A 90 10.48 10.32 -1.10
C PHE A 90 11.97 10.14 -0.74
N GLU A 91 12.85 11.03 -1.21
CA GLU A 91 14.27 11.06 -0.81
C GLU A 91 14.43 11.40 0.69
N LEU A 92 13.68 12.37 1.20
CA LEU A 92 13.68 12.76 2.61
C LEU A 92 13.17 11.61 3.50
N SER A 93 12.11 10.92 3.09
CA SER A 93 11.60 9.73 3.78
C SER A 93 12.68 8.63 3.86
N ALA A 94 13.35 8.31 2.74
CA ALA A 94 14.45 7.35 2.70
C ALA A 94 15.60 7.72 3.65
N HIS A 95 15.98 8.99 3.68
CA HIS A 95 17.03 9.48 4.58
C HIS A 95 16.62 9.42 6.06
N ARG A 96 15.37 9.76 6.38
CA ARG A 96 14.83 9.71 7.75
C ARG A 96 14.82 8.28 8.29
N VAL A 97 14.31 7.30 7.54
CA VAL A 97 14.29 5.90 8.00
C VAL A 97 15.70 5.33 8.13
N THR A 98 16.59 5.63 7.18
CA THR A 98 18.00 5.21 7.24
C THR A 98 18.67 5.70 8.51
N ALA A 99 18.46 6.97 8.88
CA ALA A 99 19.01 7.55 10.09
C ALA A 99 18.37 6.97 11.37
N TYR A 100 17.04 6.77 11.36
CA TYR A 100 16.30 6.25 12.52
C TYR A 100 16.68 4.80 12.85
N MET A 101 16.79 3.97 11.81
CA MET A 101 17.10 2.54 11.95
C MET A 101 18.60 2.23 11.96
N CYS A 102 19.44 3.25 11.76
CA CYS A 102 20.90 3.10 11.65
C CYS A 102 21.31 2.12 10.54
N LEU A 103 20.64 2.19 9.38
CA LEU A 103 20.88 1.29 8.25
C LEU A 103 22.28 1.50 7.65
N ASP A 104 22.88 0.43 7.15
CA ASP A 104 24.15 0.48 6.43
C ASP A 104 24.01 1.08 5.01
N GLU A 105 25.13 1.27 4.32
CA GLU A 105 25.13 1.87 2.99
C GLU A 105 24.33 1.06 1.95
N ASN A 106 24.33 -0.27 2.04
CA ASN A 106 23.63 -1.14 1.10
C ASN A 106 22.12 -1.13 1.39
N GLU A 107 21.74 -1.21 2.65
CA GLU A 107 20.35 -1.11 3.11
C GLU A 107 19.76 0.26 2.74
N ALA A 108 20.47 1.35 3.01
CA ALA A 108 20.06 2.70 2.64
C ALA A 108 19.84 2.85 1.12
N LYS A 109 20.71 2.25 0.29
CA LYS A 109 20.55 2.26 -1.18
C LYS A 109 19.31 1.50 -1.63
N LYS A 110 18.97 0.37 -0.99
CA LYS A 110 17.74 -0.40 -1.29
C LYS A 110 16.50 0.43 -0.97
N VAL A 111 16.45 1.04 0.21
CA VAL A 111 15.34 1.90 0.64
C VAL A 111 15.18 3.08 -0.31
N LEU A 112 16.26 3.80 -0.62
CA LEU A 112 16.20 4.94 -1.55
C LEU A 112 15.71 4.52 -2.93
N LYS A 113 16.21 3.39 -3.45
CA LYS A 113 15.76 2.87 -4.75
C LYS A 113 14.27 2.56 -4.72
N ASN A 114 13.78 1.85 -3.69
CA ASN A 114 12.36 1.53 -3.56
C ASN A 114 11.48 2.80 -3.51
N ARG A 115 11.86 3.80 -2.69
CA ARG A 115 11.13 5.09 -2.60
C ARG A 115 11.08 5.82 -3.95
N LEU A 116 12.16 5.79 -4.72
CA LEU A 116 12.21 6.42 -6.04
C LEU A 116 11.42 5.64 -7.10
N ASP A 117 11.44 4.31 -7.06
CA ASP A 117 10.63 3.47 -7.97
C ASP A 117 9.13 3.76 -7.76
N ILE A 118 8.67 3.88 -6.51
CA ILE A 118 7.28 4.23 -6.17
C ILE A 118 6.93 5.63 -6.73
N TRP A 119 7.80 6.62 -6.55
CA TRP A 119 7.60 7.96 -7.10
C TRP A 119 7.50 7.95 -8.64
N GLU A 120 8.39 7.21 -9.31
CA GLU A 120 8.40 7.10 -10.77
C GLU A 120 7.15 6.38 -11.32
N GLU A 121 6.63 5.39 -10.59
CA GLU A 121 5.37 4.73 -10.95
C GLU A 121 4.17 5.67 -10.76
N MET A 122 4.06 6.32 -9.60
CA MET A 122 2.98 7.27 -9.30
C MET A 122 2.93 8.42 -10.33
N THR A 123 4.09 8.97 -10.72
CA THR A 123 4.15 10.10 -11.68
C THR A 123 3.87 9.69 -13.12
N ARG A 124 4.23 8.46 -13.50
CA ARG A 124 3.95 7.90 -14.82
C ARG A 124 2.44 7.80 -15.07
N ASP A 125 1.68 7.32 -14.07
CA ASP A 125 0.23 7.10 -14.20
C ASP A 125 -0.56 8.41 -14.32
N ILE A 126 -0.08 9.47 -13.66
CA ILE A 126 -0.66 10.83 -13.79
C ILE A 126 -0.14 11.59 -15.03
N GLY A 127 0.73 10.97 -15.84
CA GLY A 127 1.27 11.55 -17.06
C GLY A 127 2.18 12.77 -16.85
N LYS A 128 2.79 12.92 -15.67
CA LYS A 128 3.64 14.06 -15.33
C LYS A 128 5.13 13.73 -15.54
N PRO A 129 5.94 14.64 -16.13
CA PRO A 129 7.38 14.42 -16.33
C PRO A 129 8.18 14.49 -15.01
N ASP A 130 9.43 14.02 -15.04
CA ASP A 130 10.37 14.13 -13.91
C ASP A 130 10.56 15.60 -13.47
N GLY A 131 10.60 15.84 -12.15
CA GLY A 131 10.59 17.18 -11.54
C GLY A 131 9.22 17.83 -11.37
N SER A 132 8.13 17.11 -11.67
CA SER A 132 6.77 17.57 -11.43
C SER A 132 6.40 17.61 -9.95
N ARG A 133 5.45 18.48 -9.63
CA ARG A 133 4.82 18.60 -8.31
C ARG A 133 3.36 18.18 -8.41
N VAL A 134 2.83 17.53 -7.37
CA VAL A 134 1.42 17.13 -7.28
C VAL A 134 0.79 17.83 -6.09
N SER A 135 -0.25 18.64 -6.29
CA SER A 135 -0.97 19.27 -5.17
C SER A 135 -1.97 18.32 -4.52
N GLU A 136 -2.46 18.68 -3.32
CA GLU A 136 -3.48 17.90 -2.59
C GLU A 136 -4.74 17.65 -3.45
N ASP A 137 -5.24 18.72 -4.10
CA ASP A 137 -6.44 18.64 -4.95
C ASP A 137 -6.22 17.76 -6.19
N GLU A 138 -5.06 17.86 -6.83
CA GLU A 138 -4.70 17.00 -7.96
C GLU A 138 -4.60 15.53 -7.53
N TYR A 139 -3.95 15.27 -6.39
CA TYR A 139 -3.77 13.92 -5.85
C TYR A 139 -5.13 13.25 -5.57
N ILE A 140 -5.99 13.91 -4.80
CA ILE A 140 -7.30 13.37 -4.41
C ILE A 140 -8.20 13.22 -5.64
N SER A 141 -8.21 14.20 -6.55
CA SER A 141 -9.07 14.16 -7.75
C SER A 141 -8.64 13.09 -8.75
N ASN A 142 -7.33 12.89 -8.92
CA ASN A 142 -6.80 11.83 -9.79
C ASN A 142 -7.09 10.46 -9.20
N PHE A 143 -6.86 10.28 -7.90
CA PHE A 143 -7.12 9.00 -7.24
C PHE A 143 -8.61 8.64 -7.25
N LEU A 144 -9.51 9.62 -7.04
CA LEU A 144 -10.96 9.36 -7.12
C LEU A 144 -11.43 8.91 -8.51
N GLN A 145 -10.76 9.37 -9.58
CA GLN A 145 -11.07 8.95 -10.95
C GLN A 145 -10.62 7.52 -11.25
N THR A 146 -9.56 7.03 -10.57
CA THR A 146 -8.96 5.72 -10.84
C THR A 146 -9.35 4.64 -9.84
N VAL A 147 -9.76 5.00 -8.62
CA VAL A 147 -10.04 4.04 -7.53
C VAL A 147 -11.13 3.00 -7.87
N ASN A 148 -12.05 3.31 -8.78
CA ASN A 148 -13.09 2.37 -9.25
C ASN A 148 -12.78 1.71 -10.60
N THR A 149 -11.57 1.89 -11.13
CA THR A 149 -11.14 1.34 -12.43
C THR A 149 -10.04 0.28 -12.21
N SER A 150 -8.99 0.28 -13.04
CA SER A 150 -7.87 -0.66 -12.97
C SER A 150 -7.10 -0.60 -11.65
N TYR A 151 -7.28 0.45 -10.84
CA TYR A 151 -6.71 0.48 -9.50
C TYR A 151 -7.20 -0.68 -8.64
N ARG A 152 -8.46 -1.12 -8.77
CA ARG A 152 -8.98 -2.27 -7.99
C ARG A 152 -8.22 -3.55 -8.27
N ASP A 153 -7.83 -3.77 -9.51
CA ASP A 153 -7.04 -4.94 -9.92
C ASP A 153 -5.59 -4.89 -9.38
N SER A 154 -5.07 -3.68 -9.14
CA SER A 154 -3.68 -3.47 -8.73
C SER A 154 -3.52 -3.13 -7.25
N ALA A 155 -4.61 -2.89 -6.51
CA ALA A 155 -4.59 -2.39 -5.14
C ALA A 155 -3.83 -3.30 -4.18
N VAL A 156 -4.02 -4.62 -4.30
CA VAL A 156 -3.28 -5.62 -3.50
C VAL A 156 -1.78 -5.58 -3.81
N SER A 157 -1.41 -5.39 -5.08
CA SER A 157 0.00 -5.26 -5.48
C SER A 157 0.63 -3.98 -4.92
N PHE A 158 -0.10 -2.86 -4.91
CA PHE A 158 0.38 -1.62 -4.31
C PHE A 158 0.57 -1.77 -2.80
N ALA A 159 -0.43 -2.32 -2.09
CA ALA A 159 -0.33 -2.58 -0.65
C ALA A 159 0.80 -3.56 -0.31
N SER A 160 1.06 -4.55 -1.17
CA SER A 160 2.19 -5.47 -1.02
C SER A 160 3.53 -4.75 -1.16
N THR A 161 3.67 -3.85 -2.14
CA THR A 161 4.87 -3.04 -2.32
C THR A 161 5.09 -2.09 -1.13
N ASP A 162 4.01 -1.52 -0.58
CA ASP A 162 4.09 -0.69 0.62
C ASP A 162 4.56 -1.51 1.83
N PHE A 163 3.98 -2.71 2.03
CA PHE A 163 4.40 -3.65 3.07
C PHE A 163 5.90 -3.98 2.98
N ASP A 164 6.35 -4.41 1.80
CA ASP A 164 7.75 -4.79 1.55
C ASP A 164 8.71 -3.58 1.73
N SER A 165 8.19 -2.35 1.73
CA SER A 165 8.97 -1.14 1.99
C SER A 165 9.05 -0.75 3.48
N ILE A 166 8.24 -1.40 4.32
CA ILE A 166 8.17 -1.23 5.77
C ILE A 166 8.88 -2.38 6.48
N ASP A 167 8.73 -3.61 5.97
CA ASP A 167 9.49 -4.80 6.37
C ASP A 167 10.97 -4.63 5.95
N LEU A 168 11.80 -4.11 6.86
CA LEU A 168 13.17 -3.71 6.55
C LEU A 168 14.15 -4.88 6.70
N ASP A 169 13.88 -5.80 7.62
CA ASP A 169 14.72 -6.99 7.80
C ASP A 169 14.30 -8.18 6.92
N GLY A 170 13.12 -8.11 6.30
CA GLY A 170 12.63 -9.06 5.31
C GLY A 170 12.14 -10.37 5.94
N ASP A 171 11.71 -10.34 7.20
CA ASP A 171 11.20 -11.52 7.90
C ASP A 171 9.75 -11.87 7.53
N GLY A 172 9.10 -11.03 6.73
CA GLY A 172 7.73 -11.21 6.27
C GLY A 172 6.68 -10.65 7.23
N PHE A 173 7.09 -9.91 8.26
CA PHE A 173 6.23 -9.24 9.23
C PHE A 173 6.65 -7.79 9.41
N ILE A 174 5.73 -6.94 9.84
CA ILE A 174 6.07 -5.59 10.30
C ILE A 174 6.10 -5.61 11.82
N SER A 175 7.29 -5.41 12.39
CA SER A 175 7.46 -5.26 13.83
C SER A 175 6.99 -3.87 14.32
N PRO A 176 6.72 -3.70 15.63
CA PRO A 176 6.39 -2.38 16.20
C PRO A 176 7.46 -1.32 15.91
N LYS A 177 8.73 -1.72 15.86
CA LYS A 177 9.86 -0.81 15.60
C LYS A 177 9.88 -0.36 14.14
N GLU A 178 9.60 -1.26 13.20
CA GLU A 178 9.52 -0.92 11.77
C GLU A 178 8.32 -0.04 11.46
N HIS A 179 7.16 -0.33 12.07
CA HIS A 179 5.99 0.53 11.94
C HIS A 179 6.23 1.93 12.52
N GLU A 180 6.92 2.04 13.67
CA GLU A 180 7.35 3.33 14.21
C GLU A 180 8.32 4.07 13.28
N ALA A 181 9.30 3.34 12.71
CA ALA A 181 10.26 3.89 11.75
C ALA A 181 9.58 4.39 10.48
N PHE A 182 8.55 3.68 9.99
CA PHE A 182 7.71 4.12 8.87
C PHE A 182 7.01 5.45 9.20
N PHE A 183 6.36 5.55 10.37
CA PHE A 183 5.71 6.78 10.83
C PHE A 183 6.71 7.95 10.86
N TYR A 184 7.87 7.74 11.48
CA TYR A 184 8.92 8.75 11.55
C TYR A 184 9.40 9.19 10.15
N SER A 185 9.60 8.23 9.23
CA SER A 185 10.10 8.49 7.88
C SER A 185 9.18 9.41 7.08
N TRP A 186 7.88 9.23 7.23
CA TRP A 186 6.84 10.03 6.59
C TRP A 186 6.39 11.23 7.44
N GLY A 187 7.16 11.57 8.49
CA GLY A 187 6.85 12.74 9.34
C GLY A 187 5.55 12.63 10.13
N ILE A 188 4.98 11.43 10.24
CA ILE A 188 3.85 11.15 11.10
C ILE A 188 4.37 11.04 12.54
N PRO A 189 3.73 11.69 13.54
CA PRO A 189 4.16 11.59 14.92
C PRO A 189 4.18 10.13 15.41
N THR A 190 5.32 9.68 15.95
CA THR A 190 5.53 8.27 16.31
C THR A 190 4.64 7.82 17.46
N GLU A 191 4.14 8.74 18.29
CA GLU A 191 3.22 8.41 19.39
C GLU A 191 1.90 7.82 18.88
N ARG A 192 1.55 8.06 17.61
CA ARG A 192 0.38 7.50 16.95
C ARG A 192 0.59 6.06 16.47
N SER A 193 1.84 5.64 16.31
CA SER A 193 2.21 4.34 15.74
C SER A 193 1.60 3.19 16.55
N ALA A 194 1.65 3.26 17.89
CA ALA A 194 1.16 2.20 18.75
C ALA A 194 -0.36 1.93 18.63
N ASP A 195 -1.17 2.99 18.55
CA ASP A 195 -2.64 2.86 18.43
C ASP A 195 -3.04 2.30 17.05
N VAL A 196 -2.33 2.73 16.00
CA VAL A 196 -2.53 2.21 14.64
C VAL A 196 -2.07 0.76 14.54
N PHE A 197 -0.89 0.45 15.09
CA PHE A 197 -0.34 -0.90 15.10
C PHE A 197 -1.32 -1.90 15.71
N LYS A 198 -1.87 -1.55 16.88
CA LYS A 198 -2.88 -2.37 17.57
C LYS A 198 -4.17 -2.55 16.76
N THR A 199 -4.49 -1.62 15.87
CA THR A 199 -5.66 -1.74 14.99
C THR A 199 -5.38 -2.71 13.84
N LEU A 200 -4.14 -2.76 13.36
CA LEU A 200 -3.71 -3.63 12.27
C LEU A 200 -3.43 -5.07 12.75
N ASP A 201 -2.75 -5.23 13.89
CA ASP A 201 -2.51 -6.52 14.56
C ASP A 201 -3.84 -7.07 15.13
N ARG A 202 -4.57 -7.78 14.28
CA ARG A 202 -5.93 -8.25 14.54
C ARG A 202 -5.90 -9.53 15.35
N ASN A 203 -4.92 -10.38 15.11
CA ASN A 203 -4.76 -11.64 15.82
C ASN A 203 -4.12 -11.44 17.23
N GLY A 204 -3.49 -10.28 17.47
CA GLY A 204 -2.87 -9.90 18.75
C GLY A 204 -1.54 -10.57 19.03
N ASP A 205 -0.81 -11.01 18.00
CA ASP A 205 0.48 -11.70 18.14
C ASP A 205 1.67 -10.74 18.31
N GLY A 206 1.44 -9.44 18.17
CA GLY A 206 2.44 -8.38 18.33
C GLY A 206 3.26 -8.09 17.08
N LEU A 207 2.90 -8.67 15.94
CA LEU A 207 3.42 -8.41 14.60
C LEU A 207 2.24 -8.03 13.68
N ILE A 208 2.53 -7.36 12.57
CA ILE A 208 1.53 -7.16 11.51
C ILE A 208 1.92 -8.07 10.36
N SER A 209 1.06 -9.03 10.01
CA SER A 209 1.26 -9.88 8.85
C SER A 209 0.96 -9.11 7.55
N LYS A 210 1.41 -9.66 6.41
CA LYS A 210 1.12 -9.08 5.09
C LYS A 210 -0.39 -9.03 4.81
N GLU A 211 -1.12 -10.06 5.23
CA GLU A 211 -2.57 -10.16 5.09
C GLU A 211 -3.28 -9.08 5.92
N GLU A 212 -2.85 -8.86 7.18
CA GLU A 212 -3.41 -7.83 8.05
C GLU A 212 -3.18 -6.43 7.50
N PHE A 213 -1.96 -6.16 7.00
CA PHE A 213 -1.63 -4.88 6.36
C PHE A 213 -2.46 -4.64 5.10
N ILE A 214 -2.53 -5.63 4.19
CA ILE A 214 -3.30 -5.53 2.95
C ILE A 214 -4.77 -5.31 3.26
N GLN A 215 -5.36 -6.06 4.19
CA GLN A 215 -6.76 -5.89 4.60
C GLN A 215 -7.01 -4.47 5.12
N GLY A 216 -6.16 -3.97 6.01
CA GLY A 216 -6.27 -2.60 6.52
C GLY A 216 -6.15 -1.54 5.41
N ALA A 217 -5.25 -1.75 4.44
CA ALA A 217 -5.08 -0.87 3.29
C ALA A 217 -6.30 -0.89 2.35
N MET A 218 -6.92 -2.06 2.12
CA MET A 218 -8.13 -2.19 1.32
C MET A 218 -9.32 -1.49 1.99
N ASP A 219 -9.49 -1.72 3.29
CA ASP A 219 -10.53 -1.08 4.09
C ASP A 219 -10.35 0.45 4.12
N PHE A 220 -9.11 0.93 4.28
CA PHE A 220 -8.79 2.34 4.17
C PHE A 220 -9.14 2.91 2.78
N SER A 221 -8.84 2.19 1.70
CA SER A 221 -8.98 2.70 0.33
C SER A 221 -10.40 2.71 -0.20
N PHE A 222 -11.19 1.65 0.09
CA PHE A 222 -12.46 1.41 -0.58
C PHE A 222 -13.71 1.63 0.27
N THR A 223 -13.58 1.70 1.60
CA THR A 223 -14.75 1.94 2.46
C THR A 223 -15.05 3.44 2.60
N GLU A 224 -16.31 3.77 2.84
CA GLU A 224 -16.75 5.13 3.17
C GLU A 224 -17.56 5.16 4.49
N ASP A 225 -17.41 4.12 5.33
CA ASP A 225 -18.03 4.04 6.65
C ASP A 225 -17.24 4.88 7.66
N GLU A 226 -17.90 5.84 8.31
CA GLU A 226 -17.28 6.69 9.34
C GLU A 226 -16.80 5.91 10.57
N ASN A 227 -17.37 4.73 10.83
CA ASN A 227 -17.04 3.89 11.98
C ASN A 227 -15.96 2.84 11.68
N ASN A 228 -15.44 2.80 10.45
CA ASN A 228 -14.39 1.86 10.10
C ASN A 228 -13.12 2.12 10.95
N PRO A 229 -12.61 1.13 11.73
CA PRO A 229 -11.39 1.30 12.52
C PRO A 229 -10.17 1.69 11.67
N TYR A 230 -10.10 1.21 10.42
CA TYR A 230 -9.00 1.51 9.50
C TYR A 230 -9.05 2.92 8.92
N ASN A 231 -10.05 3.75 9.25
CA ASN A 231 -10.04 5.17 8.88
C ASN A 231 -8.79 5.91 9.40
N ASN A 232 -8.21 5.45 10.52
CA ASN A 232 -7.01 6.03 11.11
C ASN A 232 -5.72 5.27 10.74
N PHE A 233 -5.64 4.65 9.56
CA PHE A 233 -4.46 3.89 9.10
C PHE A 233 -3.13 4.67 9.19
N LEU A 234 -3.18 6.02 9.17
CA LEU A 234 -2.03 6.91 9.34
C LEU A 234 -2.18 7.86 10.55
N GLY A 235 -3.01 7.47 11.52
CA GLY A 235 -3.42 8.27 12.67
C GLY A 235 -4.66 9.14 12.39
N PRO A 236 -4.95 10.11 13.27
CA PRO A 236 -6.17 10.93 13.18
C PRO A 236 -6.30 11.69 11.87
N LEU A 237 -7.50 11.61 11.28
CA LEU A 237 -7.81 12.23 10.00
C LEU A 237 -7.66 13.75 10.00
N ALA A 238 -6.92 14.24 9.02
CA ALA A 238 -6.83 15.65 8.69
C ALA A 238 -8.23 16.27 8.49
N ASN A 239 -8.35 17.53 8.92
CA ASN A 239 -9.51 18.37 8.61
C ASN A 239 -9.39 18.87 7.17
#